data_AF-A0A358A685-F1
#
_entry.id   AF-A0A358A685-F1
#
_cell.length_a   1.000
_cell.length_b   1.000
_cell.length_c   1.000
_cell.angle_alpha   90.00
_cell.angle_beta   90.00
_cell.angle_gamma   90.00
#
_symmetry.space_group_name_H-M   'P 1'
#
loop_
_entity.id
_entity.type
_entity.pdbx_description
1 polymer ?
#
loop_
_entity_poly.entity_id
_entity_poly.type
_entity_poly.pdbx_seq_one_letter_code
_entity_poly.pdbx_strand_id
1 'polypeptide(L)' 'QPSRAAMIALERAGLSISDVDLFEFNEAFAAVAVASMADLGIPDDIVNVNGGAI' A
#
# COMPACT_ATOMS: atom_id res chain seq x y z
N GLN A 1 -1.27 -11.21 2.06
CA GLN A 1 -0.32 -10.13 1.74
C GLN A 1 -1.10 -8.97 1.13
N PRO A 2 -1.17 -7.80 1.78
CA PRO A 2 -1.89 -6.62 1.27
C PRO A 2 -1.45 -6.18 -0.12
N SER A 3 -0.17 -6.26 -0.44
CA SER A 3 0.38 -5.98 -1.79
C SER A 3 -0.36 -6.71 -2.91
N ARG A 4 -0.57 -8.02 -2.75
CA ARG A 4 -1.30 -8.84 -3.73
C ARG A 4 -2.78 -8.46 -3.83
N ALA A 5 -3.42 -8.11 -2.73
CA ALA A 5 -4.81 -7.67 -2.73
C ALA A 5 -4.95 -6.31 -3.45
N ALA A 6 -4.02 -5.39 -3.23
CA ALA A 6 -3.96 -4.10 -3.92
C ALA A 6 -3.80 -4.28 -5.43
N MET A 7 -2.86 -5.13 -5.88
CA MET A 7 -2.66 -5.46 -7.30
C MET A 7 -3.95 -5.95 -7.98
N ILE A 8 -4.68 -6.88 -7.35
CA ILE A 8 -5.94 -7.41 -7.88
C ILE A 8 -7.03 -6.32 -7.92
N ALA A 9 -7.09 -5.45 -6.92
CA ALA A 9 -8.05 -4.35 -6.88
C ALA A 9 -7.80 -3.34 -7.99
N LEU A 10 -6.54 -2.98 -8.24
CA LEU A 10 -6.13 -2.07 -9.30
C LEU A 10 -6.41 -2.65 -10.69
N GLU A 11 -6.07 -3.93 -10.90
CA GLU A 11 -6.38 -4.62 -12.16
C GLU A 11 -7.89 -4.59 -12.46
N ARG A 12 -8.73 -4.82 -11.44
CA ARG A 12 -10.20 -4.75 -11.59
C ARG A 12 -10.72 -3.34 -11.85
N ALA A 13 -10.02 -2.33 -11.32
CA ALA A 13 -10.36 -0.93 -11.53
C ALA A 13 -9.81 -0.38 -12.86
N GLY A 14 -8.96 -1.14 -13.58
CA GLY A 14 -8.24 -0.65 -14.75
C GLY A 14 -7.21 0.43 -14.42
N LEU A 15 -6.67 0.40 -13.19
CA LEU A 15 -5.69 1.35 -12.68
C LEU A 15 -4.33 0.66 -12.53
N SER A 16 -3.27 1.47 -12.53
CA SER A 16 -1.90 1.11 -12.20
C SER A 16 -1.53 1.60 -10.81
N ILE A 17 -0.39 1.14 -10.29
CA ILE A 17 0.16 1.62 -9.00
C ILE A 17 0.42 3.13 -9.03
N SER A 18 0.87 3.67 -10.17
CA SER A 18 1.11 5.10 -10.35
C SER A 18 -0.14 5.97 -10.38
N ASP A 19 -1.33 5.37 -10.50
CA ASP A 19 -2.60 6.09 -10.45
C ASP A 19 -3.12 6.24 -9.00
N VAL A 20 -2.39 5.70 -8.01
CA VAL A 20 -2.76 5.76 -6.60
C VAL A 20 -1.93 6.82 -5.90
N ASP A 21 -2.59 7.89 -5.46
CA ASP A 21 -1.92 8.99 -4.76
C ASP A 21 -1.52 8.61 -3.32
N LEU A 22 -2.29 7.74 -2.67
CA LEU A 22 -2.11 7.38 -1.26
C LEU A 22 -2.49 5.91 -0.99
N PHE A 23 -1.67 5.24 -0.20
CA PHE A 23 -1.90 3.89 0.30
C PHE A 23 -2.14 3.92 1.80
N GLU A 24 -3.21 3.25 2.24
CA GLU A 24 -3.52 3.06 3.66
C GLU A 24 -3.50 1.56 3.97
N PHE A 25 -2.51 1.13 4.74
CA PHE A 25 -2.41 -0.23 5.25
C PHE A 25 -2.86 -0.27 6.71
N ASN A 26 -3.62 -1.29 7.07
CA ASN A 26 -3.91 -1.55 8.47
C ASN A 26 -2.60 -1.82 9.23
N GLU A 27 -2.34 -1.02 10.25
CA GLU A 27 -1.09 -1.05 11.01
C GLU A 27 -1.07 -2.05 12.17
N ALA A 28 -1.70 -3.22 12.01
CA ALA A 28 -1.57 -4.27 13.01
C ALA A 28 -0.10 -4.68 13.23
N PHE A 29 0.74 -4.60 12.18
CA PHE A 29 2.16 -4.93 12.23
C PHE A 29 2.96 -4.10 11.20
N ALA A 30 3.92 -3.29 11.66
CA ALA A 30 4.78 -2.47 10.80
C ALA A 30 5.51 -3.30 9.71
N ALA A 31 5.94 -4.52 10.04
CA ALA A 31 6.60 -5.41 9.09
C ALA A 31 5.74 -5.74 7.86
N VAL A 32 4.40 -5.76 8.01
CA VAL A 32 3.49 -6.03 6.89
C VAL A 32 3.39 -4.84 5.95
N ALA A 33 3.36 -3.61 6.48
CA ALA A 33 3.39 -2.39 5.68
C ALA A 33 4.71 -2.27 4.90
N VAL A 34 5.84 -2.44 5.58
CA VAL A 34 7.17 -2.38 4.95
C VAL A 34 7.32 -3.44 3.84
N ALA A 35 6.88 -4.68 4.09
CA ALA A 35 6.90 -5.72 3.07
C ALA A 35 5.98 -5.38 1.88
N SER A 36 4.79 -4.81 2.16
CA SER A 36 3.86 -4.42 1.10
C SER A 36 4.40 -3.27 0.25
N MET A 37 5.10 -2.31 0.85
CA MET A 37 5.77 -1.22 0.14
C MET A 37 6.87 -1.74 -0.78
N ALA A 38 7.70 -2.66 -0.30
CA ALA A 38 8.74 -3.29 -1.09
C ALA A 38 8.16 -4.09 -2.27
N ASP A 39 7.08 -4.84 -2.04
CA ASP A 39 6.40 -5.61 -3.09
C ASP A 39 5.78 -4.72 -4.18
N LEU A 40 5.20 -3.58 -3.79
CA LEU A 40 4.52 -2.64 -4.70
C LEU A 40 5.47 -1.61 -5.32
N GLY A 41 6.68 -1.47 -4.79
CA GLY A 41 7.65 -0.47 -5.23
C GLY A 41 7.24 0.97 -4.93
N ILE A 42 6.50 1.19 -3.84
CA ILE A 42 5.99 2.51 -3.44
C ILE A 42 6.81 3.15 -2.32
N PRO A 43 7.00 4.48 -2.34
CA PRO A 43 7.71 5.21 -1.30
C PRO A 43 6.87 5.35 -0.01
N ASP A 44 7.53 5.69 1.10
CA ASP A 44 6.89 5.87 2.41
C ASP A 44 6.08 7.16 2.52
N ASP A 45 6.39 8.18 1.73
CA ASP A 45 5.73 9.49 1.73
C ASP A 45 4.28 9.48 1.23
N ILE A 46 3.84 8.38 0.60
CA ILE A 46 2.46 8.16 0.18
C ILE A 46 1.72 7.07 0.97
N VAL A 47 2.34 6.54 2.03
CA VAL A 47 1.79 5.44 2.83
C VAL A 47 1.42 5.94 4.22
N ASN A 48 0.16 5.72 4.64
CA ASN A 48 -0.34 6.06 5.98
C ASN A 48 -0.04 7.52 6.38
N VAL A 49 -0.20 8.47 5.44
CA VAL A 49 0.22 9.87 5.59
C VAL A 49 -0.47 10.62 6.72
N ASN A 50 -1.68 10.18 7.10
CA ASN A 50 -2.43 10.73 8.24
C ASN A 50 -2.28 9.88 9.52
N GLY A 51 -1.37 8.91 9.47
CA GLY A 51 -0.92 8.10 10.58
C GLY A 51 -1.58 6.74 10.67
N GLY A 52 -0.84 5.83 11.28
CA GLY A 52 -1.39 4.96 12.29
C GLY A 52 -0.48 4.89 13.52
N ALA A 53 -0.83 3.98 14.42
CA ALA A 53 -0.43 3.98 15.83
C ALA A 53 0.93 3.33 16.13
N ILE A 54 1.85 3.29 15.17
CA ILE A 54 3.26 2.90 15.38
C ILE A 54 4.14 4.14 15.52
#